data_AF-A0A1X7GKA8-F1
#
_entry.id   AF-A0A1X7GKA8-F1
#
_cell.length_a   1.000
_cell.length_b   1.000
_cell.length_c   1.000
_cell.angle_alpha   90.00
_cell.angle_beta   90.00
_cell.angle_gamma   90.00
#
_symmetry.space_group_name_H-M   'P 1'
#
loop_
_entity.id
_entity.type
_entity.pdbx_description
1 polymer ?
#
loop_
_entity_poly.entity_id
_entity_poly.type
_entity_poly.pdbx_seq_one_letter_code
_entity_poly.pdbx_strand_id
1 'polypeptide(L)'
;MTAPVVVIHFLADGDTTYRVFGDGPVRVLFVDEKAPHDRVYEWLSREPMEDLAAIVPEGGAVGSKSDARHPAIANAIEAALEGRPHLRPVE
;
A
#
# COMPACT_ATOMS: atom_id res chain seq x y z
N MET A 1 17.39 -16.25 -4.10
CA MET A 1 16.21 -15.94 -3.27
C MET A 1 15.79 -14.51 -3.60
N THR A 2 14.57 -14.30 -4.07
CA THR A 2 13.97 -12.97 -4.22
C THR A 2 13.69 -12.40 -2.83
N ALA A 3 13.91 -11.09 -2.66
CA ALA A 3 13.60 -10.43 -1.40
C ALA A 3 12.08 -10.46 -1.15
N PRO A 4 11.63 -10.62 0.11
CA PRO A 4 10.21 -10.59 0.44
C PRO A 4 9.60 -9.22 0.09
N VAL A 5 8.34 -9.24 -0.36
CA VAL A 5 7.59 -8.05 -0.78
C VAL A 5 6.40 -7.85 0.15
N VAL A 6 6.22 -6.62 0.65
CA VAL A 6 5.04 -6.25 1.44
C VAL A 6 4.12 -5.41 0.57
N VAL A 7 2.85 -5.78 0.50
CA VAL A 7 1.81 -5.05 -0.22
C VAL A 7 0.75 -4.57 0.76
N ILE A 8 0.46 -3.27 0.71
CA ILE A 8 -0.66 -2.63 1.39
C ILE A 8 -1.74 -2.41 0.34
N HIS A 9 -2.91 -3.04 0.52
CA HIS A 9 -3.99 -3.01 -0.44
C HIS A 9 -5.23 -2.37 0.16
N PHE A 10 -5.58 -1.18 -0.34
CA PHE A 10 -6.85 -0.52 -0.06
C PHE A 10 -7.93 -1.11 -0.96
N LEU A 11 -8.94 -1.71 -0.34
CA LEU A 11 -10.07 -2.33 -1.01
C LEU A 11 -11.10 -1.27 -1.43
N ALA A 12 -11.97 -1.64 -2.36
CA ALA A 12 -12.98 -0.74 -2.94
C ALA A 12 -14.05 -0.28 -1.92
N ASP A 13 -14.25 -1.04 -0.84
CA ASP A 13 -15.13 -0.69 0.28
C ASP A 13 -14.46 0.23 1.31
N GLY A 14 -13.20 0.60 1.09
CA GLY A 14 -12.41 1.44 1.99
C GLY A 14 -11.67 0.66 3.08
N ASP A 15 -11.79 -0.67 3.13
CA ASP A 15 -10.99 -1.49 4.03
C ASP A 15 -9.54 -1.60 3.54
N THR A 16 -8.63 -2.03 4.40
CA THR A 16 -7.21 -2.18 4.08
C THR A 16 -6.72 -3.57 4.47
N THR A 17 -6.06 -4.25 3.53
CA THR A 17 -5.41 -5.54 3.77
C THR A 17 -3.90 -5.43 3.59
N TYR A 18 -3.18 -6.30 4.30
CA TYR A 18 -1.73 -6.35 4.27
C TYR A 18 -1.29 -7.77 3.91
N ARG A 19 -0.42 -7.89 2.91
CA ARG A 19 0.08 -9.18 2.42
C ARG A 19 1.60 -9.14 2.34
N VAL A 20 2.24 -10.21 2.77
CA VAL A 20 3.70 -10.36 2.74
C VAL A 20 4.03 -11.59 1.91
N PHE A 21 4.72 -11.39 0.80
CA PHE A 21 5.04 -12.42 -0.16
C PHE A 21 6.48 -12.93 0.02
N GLY A 22 6.64 -14.25 0.12
CA GLY A 22 7.91 -14.95 0.13
C GLY A 22 8.45 -15.37 1.51
N ASP A 23 9.51 -16.19 1.46
CA ASP A 23 10.04 -16.94 2.62
C ASP A 23 11.22 -16.25 3.33
N GLY A 24 11.56 -15.03 2.92
CA GLY A 24 12.66 -14.27 3.49
C GLY A 24 12.37 -13.74 4.91
N PRO A 25 13.41 -13.37 5.69
CA PRO A 25 13.29 -12.98 7.10
C PRO A 25 12.76 -11.54 7.29
N VAL A 26 11.69 -11.16 6.60
CA VAL A 26 11.03 -9.88 6.84
C VAL A 26 10.16 -9.98 8.09
N ARG A 27 10.25 -8.96 8.94
CA ARG A 27 9.32 -8.70 10.04
C ARG A 27 8.48 -7.49 9.69
N VAL A 28 7.17 -7.62 9.78
CA VAL A 28 6.23 -6.52 9.53
C VAL A 28 5.56 -6.20 10.86
N LEU A 29 5.74 -4.97 11.33
CA LEU A 29 5.22 -4.50 12.60
C LEU A 29 4.24 -3.35 12.35
N PHE A 30 3.04 -3.47 12.88
CA PHE A 30 2.06 -2.39 12.92
C PHE A 30 2.18 -1.65 14.23
N VAL A 31 2.16 -0.31 14.16
CA VAL A 31 2.19 0.55 15.34
C VAL A 31 0.87 1.32 15.38
N ASP A 32 0.06 1.06 16.40
CA ASP A 32 -1.18 1.81 16.65
C ASP A 32 -1.06 2.62 17.94
N GLU A 33 -0.87 3.93 17.79
CA GLU A 33 -0.79 4.86 18.92
C GLU A 33 -2.10 4.96 19.73
N LYS A 34 -3.23 4.49 19.18
CA LYS A 34 -4.53 4.51 19.87
C LYS A 34 -4.67 3.35 20.87
N ALA A 35 -3.82 2.33 20.79
CA ALA A 35 -3.82 1.16 21.67
C ALA A 35 -2.54 1.13 22.54
N PRO A 36 -2.38 2.01 23.55
CA PRO A 36 -1.11 2.20 24.25
C PRO A 36 -0.59 0.96 24.98
N HIS A 37 -1.47 0.03 25.37
CA HIS A 37 -1.09 -1.21 26.05
C HIS A 37 -0.82 -2.37 25.09
N ASP A 38 -1.15 -2.22 23.81
CA ASP A 38 -0.96 -3.23 22.77
C ASP A 38 -0.57 -2.53 21.46
N ARG A 39 0.44 -1.67 21.58
CA ARG A 39 0.77 -0.67 20.56
C ARG A 39 1.42 -1.28 19.33
N VAL A 40 2.06 -2.44 19.46
CA VAL A 40 2.90 -3.03 18.41
C VAL A 40 2.47 -4.46 18.13
N TYR A 41 2.01 -4.71 16.91
CA TYR A 41 1.58 -6.03 16.45
C TYR A 41 2.47 -6.55 15.32
N GLU A 42 2.89 -7.81 15.41
CA GLU A 42 3.64 -8.47 14.35
C GLU A 42 2.71 -9.21 13.39
N TRP A 43 2.90 -8.99 12.09
CA TRP A 43 2.17 -9.69 11.04
C TRP A 43 2.92 -10.95 10.60
N LEU A 44 2.38 -12.08 11.04
CA LEU A 44 2.97 -13.40 10.79
C LEU A 44 2.50 -14.03 9.49
N SER A 45 1.34 -13.64 8.96
CA SER A 45 0.81 -14.23 7.73
C SER A 45 1.74 -13.96 6.55
N ARG A 46 1.94 -14.99 5.72
CA ARG A 46 2.79 -14.99 4.53
C ARG A 46 2.02 -15.63 3.39
N GLU A 47 2.17 -15.05 2.22
CA GLU A 47 1.59 -15.52 0.97
C GLU A 47 2.70 -16.05 0.04
N PRO A 48 2.41 -17.08 -0.79
CA PRO A 48 3.34 -17.57 -1.80
C PRO A 48 3.75 -16.50 -2.81
N MET A 49 5.02 -16.46 -3.24
CA MET A 49 5.49 -15.47 -4.23
C MET A 49 4.75 -15.53 -5.57
N GLU A 50 4.21 -16.68 -5.95
CA GLU A 50 3.41 -16.86 -7.17
C GLU A 50 2.12 -16.02 -7.18
N ASP A 51 1.55 -15.77 -6.01
CA ASP A 51 0.31 -14.96 -5.88
C ASP A 51 0.57 -13.47 -6.03
N LEU A 52 1.82 -13.01 -5.90
CA LEU A 52 2.17 -11.60 -6.09
C LEU A 52 1.82 -11.12 -7.50
N ALA A 53 1.97 -11.98 -8.51
CA ALA A 53 1.70 -11.64 -9.91
C ALA A 53 0.24 -11.21 -10.16
N ALA A 54 -0.71 -11.62 -9.32
CA ALA A 54 -2.09 -11.19 -9.39
C ALA A 54 -2.30 -9.74 -8.96
N ILE A 55 -1.38 -9.19 -8.16
CA ILE A 55 -1.44 -7.81 -7.63
C ILE A 55 -0.45 -6.90 -8.36
N VAL A 56 0.75 -7.40 -8.60
CA VAL A 56 1.82 -6.74 -9.35
C VAL A 56 2.17 -7.63 -10.54
N PRO A 57 1.48 -7.46 -11.68
CA PRO A 57 1.73 -8.26 -12.87
C PRO A 57 3.20 -8.19 -13.31
N GLU A 58 3.70 -9.28 -13.89
CA GLU A 58 5.06 -9.31 -14.43
C GLU A 58 5.24 -8.21 -15.50
N GLY A 59 6.31 -7.43 -15.37
CA GLY A 59 6.57 -6.26 -16.22
C GLY A 59 5.69 -5.03 -15.91
N GLY A 60 4.80 -5.11 -14.92
CA GLY A 60 4.01 -3.99 -14.43
C GLY A 60 4.89 -2.92 -13.78
N ALA A 61 4.65 -1.65 -14.13
CA ALA A 61 5.40 -0.54 -13.54
C ALA A 61 4.91 -0.27 -12.10
N VAL A 62 5.79 -0.50 -11.12
CA VAL A 62 5.56 -0.07 -9.72
C VAL A 62 5.92 1.41 -9.60
N GLY A 63 4.99 2.23 -9.11
CA GLY A 63 5.26 3.64 -8.85
C GLY A 63 6.01 3.88 -7.55
N SER A 64 6.73 5.00 -7.50
CA SER A 64 7.47 5.43 -6.31
C SER A 64 6.89 6.71 -5.71
N LYS A 65 6.99 6.84 -4.39
CA LYS A 65 6.72 8.11 -3.69
C LYS A 65 7.66 9.23 -4.16
N SER A 66 8.81 8.86 -4.70
CA SER A 66 9.77 9.80 -5.29
C SER A 66 9.44 10.17 -6.75
N ASP A 67 8.41 9.58 -7.36
CA ASP A 67 8.03 9.92 -8.74
C ASP A 67 7.43 11.33 -8.79
N ALA A 68 7.71 12.06 -9.88
CA ALA A 68 7.13 13.38 -10.14
C ALA A 68 5.59 13.37 -10.22
N ARG A 69 4.97 12.21 -10.48
CA ARG A 69 3.51 12.03 -10.48
C ARG A 69 2.91 11.86 -9.08
N HIS A 70 3.71 11.60 -8.05
CA HIS A 70 3.21 11.34 -6.70
C HIS A 70 2.37 12.51 -6.12
N PRO A 71 2.77 13.79 -6.26
CA PRO A 71 1.96 14.92 -5.80
C PRO A 71 0.58 15.00 -6.47
N ALA A 72 0.46 14.62 -7.74
CA ALA A 72 -0.82 14.61 -8.45
C ALA A 72 -1.76 13.54 -7.90
N ILE A 73 -1.22 12.36 -7.57
CA ILE A 73 -1.98 11.27 -6.95
C ILE A 73 -2.44 11.66 -5.54
N ALA A 74 -1.55 12.24 -4.73
CA ALA A 74 -1.90 12.71 -3.38
C ALA A 74 -3.02 13.75 -3.42
N ASN A 75 -2.91 14.75 -4.30
CA ASN A 75 -3.94 15.78 -4.47
C ASN A 75 -5.28 15.18 -4.94
N ALA A 76 -5.27 14.19 -5.84
CA ALA A 76 -6.50 13.52 -6.26
C ALA A 76 -7.22 12.82 -5.09
N ILE A 77 -6.47 12.18 -4.19
CA ILE A 77 -7.02 11.54 -2.98
C ILE A 77 -7.56 12.60 -2.01
N GLU A 78 -6.80 13.65 -1.72
CA GLU A 78 -7.21 14.75 -0.83
C GLU A 78 -8.45 15.47 -1.37
N ALA A 79 -8.49 15.76 -2.66
CA ALA A 79 -9.65 16.40 -3.30
C ALA A 79 -10.90 15.53 -3.19
N ALA A 80 -10.78 14.20 -3.33
CA ALA A 80 -11.91 13.28 -3.16
C ALA A 80 -12.42 13.26 -1.72
N LEU A 81 -11.52 13.25 -0.72
CA LEU A 81 -11.88 13.30 0.70
C LEU A 81 -12.56 14.62 1.10
N GLU A 82 -12.16 15.72 0.48
CA GLU A 82 -12.70 17.07 0.76
C GLU A 82 -13.89 17.46 -0.14
N GLY A 83 -14.30 16.59 -1.07
CA GLY A 83 -15.39 16.87 -2.01
C GLY A 83 -15.06 17.96 -3.05
N ARG A 84 -13.77 18.21 -3.32
CA ARG A 84 -13.31 19.19 -4.31
C ARG A 84 -13.19 18.55 -5.71
N PRO A 85 -13.49 19.30 -6.81
CA PRO A 85 -13.26 18.79 -8.16
C PRO A 85 -11.76 18.53 -8.39
N HIS A 86 -11.41 17.31 -8.82
CA HIS A 86 -10.01 16.89 -9.06
C HIS A 86 -9.35 17.51 -10.31
N LEU A 87 -10.12 18.24 -11.13
CA LEU A 87 -9.65 18.93 -12.33
C LEU A 87 -9.88 20.42 -12.14
N ARG A 88 -8.81 21.23 -12.23
CA ARG A 88 -8.96 22.66 -12.49
C ARG A 88 -9.29 22.84 -13.97
N PRO A 89 -10.25 23.70 -14.36
CA PRO A 89 -10.38 24.13 -15.75
C PRO A 89 -9.05 24.74 -16.18
N VAL A 90 -8.57 24.36 -17.35
CA VAL A 90 -7.44 25.03 -17.99
C VAL A 90 -8.02 26.32 -18.61
N GLU A 91 -7.55 27.48 -18.17
CA GLU A 91 -7.72 28.76 -18.88
C GLU A 91 -6.68 28.90 -19.99
#